data_AF-A0A7W8DMK8-F1
#
_entry.id   AF-A0A7W8DMK8-F1
#
_cell.length_a   1.000
_cell.length_b   1.000
_cell.length_c   1.000
_cell.angle_alpha   90.00
_cell.angle_beta   90.00
_cell.angle_gamma   90.00
#
_symmetry.space_group_name_H-M   'P 1'
#
loop_
_entity.id
_entity.type
_entity.pdbx_description
1 polymer ?
#
loop_
_entity_poly.entity_id
_entity_poly.type
_entity_poly.pdbx_seq_one_letter_code
_entity_poly.pdbx_strand_id
1 'polypeptide(L)'
;MPSSEIIHPQGQPPEFGDHHTCRTLFNLSRSALYTLAAEGKIRSVSLPLSGRKRGRRLFDCASIRRHLNSLAQAGQPLPPSF
;
A
#
# COMPACT_ATOMS: atom_id res chain seq x y z
N MET A 1 8.64 10.03 29.56
CA MET A 1 7.95 10.10 28.24
C MET A 1 7.86 8.68 27.70
N PRO A 2 6.78 7.92 27.94
CA PRO A 2 6.63 6.62 27.32
C PRO A 2 6.28 6.84 25.85
N SER A 3 7.14 6.32 24.97
CA SER A 3 6.90 6.20 23.54
C SER A 3 5.54 5.52 23.32
N SER A 4 4.63 6.18 22.61
CA SER A 4 3.38 5.59 22.16
C SER A 4 3.68 4.44 21.21
N GLU A 5 3.81 3.23 21.75
CA GLU A 5 3.66 1.99 21.02
C GLU A 5 2.22 1.95 20.50
N ILE A 6 2.08 2.16 19.20
CA ILE A 6 0.82 1.98 18.50
C ILE A 6 0.54 0.48 18.55
N ILE A 7 -0.44 0.08 19.35
CA ILE A 7 -0.92 -1.30 19.45
C ILE A 7 -1.59 -1.62 18.10
N HIS A 8 -0.95 -2.42 17.25
CA HIS A 8 -1.60 -2.97 16.07
C HIS A 8 -2.44 -4.17 16.53
N PRO A 9 -3.79 -4.13 16.47
CA PRO A 9 -4.61 -5.30 16.74
C PRO A 9 -4.23 -6.41 15.74
N GLN A 10 -3.94 -7.58 16.29
CA GLN A 10 -3.48 -8.78 15.61
C GLN A 10 -4.33 -9.08 14.35
N GLY A 11 -3.71 -9.04 13.16
CA GLY A 11 -4.22 -9.69 11.95
C GLY A 11 -4.74 -8.79 10.80
N GLN A 12 -5.02 -7.51 11.03
CA GLN A 12 -5.47 -6.61 9.95
C GLN A 12 -4.30 -5.75 9.46
N PRO A 13 -3.86 -5.86 8.18
CA PRO A 13 -2.88 -4.93 7.65
C PRO A 13 -3.42 -3.50 7.76
N PRO A 14 -2.59 -2.50 8.08
CA PRO A 14 -3.02 -1.11 8.22
C PRO A 14 -3.74 -0.66 6.94
N GLU A 15 -4.86 0.03 7.09
CA GLU A 15 -5.67 0.48 5.94
C GLU A 15 -4.87 1.41 5.03
N PHE A 16 -4.06 2.30 5.63
CA PHE A 16 -3.19 3.23 4.95
C PHE A 16 -1.75 3.10 5.43
N GLY A 17 -0.83 2.99 4.46
CA GLY A 17 0.60 2.90 4.70
C GLY A 17 1.36 4.00 3.96
N ASP A 18 2.37 4.57 4.60
CA ASP A 18 3.36 5.38 3.91
C ASP A 18 4.37 4.49 3.15
N HIS A 19 5.20 5.11 2.31
CA HIS A 19 6.12 4.36 1.44
C HIS A 19 7.06 3.38 2.17
N HIS A 20 7.46 3.67 3.42
CA HIS A 20 8.25 2.71 4.23
C HIS A 20 7.41 1.51 4.61
N THR A 21 6.18 1.73 5.10
CA THR A 21 5.23 0.68 5.45
C THR A 21 4.90 -0.19 4.23
N CYS A 22 4.62 0.42 3.07
CA CYS A 22 4.36 -0.32 1.84
C CYS A 22 5.59 -1.11 1.34
N ARG A 23 6.81 -0.59 1.57
CA ARG A 23 8.05 -1.31 1.29
C ARG A 23 8.19 -2.53 2.18
N THR A 24 7.89 -2.42 3.48
CA THR A 24 7.96 -3.56 4.41
C THR A 24 6.88 -4.61 4.11
N LEU A 25 5.66 -4.18 3.79
CA LEU A 25 4.51 -5.09 3.60
C LEU A 25 4.48 -5.78 2.24
N PHE A 26 4.80 -5.06 1.16
CA PHE A 26 4.63 -5.54 -0.22
C PHE A 26 5.93 -5.56 -1.03
N ASN A 27 7.06 -5.20 -0.41
CA ASN A 27 8.35 -5.02 -1.06
C ASN A 27 8.37 -4.00 -2.22
N LEU A 28 7.36 -3.12 -2.29
CA LEU A 28 7.23 -2.11 -3.34
C LEU A 28 8.14 -0.90 -3.06
N SER A 29 8.93 -0.51 -4.06
CA SER A 29 9.76 0.69 -3.97
C SER A 29 8.91 1.96 -4.00
N ARG A 30 9.46 3.06 -3.48
CA ARG A 30 8.81 4.37 -3.55
C ARG A 30 8.44 4.73 -4.99
N SER A 31 9.34 4.52 -5.95
CA SER A 31 9.08 4.81 -7.37
C SER A 31 7.90 3.99 -7.90
N ALA A 32 7.86 2.68 -7.61
CA ALA A 32 6.76 1.81 -8.04
C ALA A 32 5.41 2.27 -7.48
N LEU A 33 5.35 2.66 -6.20
CA LEU A 33 4.12 3.16 -5.58
C LEU A 33 3.63 4.46 -6.25
N TYR A 34 4.54 5.37 -6.58
CA TYR A 34 4.19 6.60 -7.27
C TYR A 34 3.71 6.34 -8.71
N THR A 35 4.36 5.42 -9.43
CA THR A 35 3.92 5.00 -10.77
C THR A 35 2.54 4.37 -10.72
N LEU A 36 2.31 3.39 -9.84
CA LEU A 36 1.01 2.73 -9.69
C LEU A 36 -0.11 3.69 -9.28
N ALA A 37 0.20 4.68 -8.43
CA ALA A 37 -0.76 5.71 -8.05
C ALA A 37 -1.05 6.68 -9.21
N ALA A 38 -0.03 7.05 -9.99
CA ALA A 38 -0.20 7.90 -11.18
C ALA A 38 -0.99 7.20 -12.29
N GLU A 39 -0.79 5.88 -12.44
CA GLU A 39 -1.54 5.03 -13.37
C GLU A 39 -2.97 4.72 -12.90
N GLY A 40 -3.36 5.18 -11.70
CA GLY A 40 -4.69 4.91 -11.14
C GLY A 40 -4.93 3.46 -10.70
N LYS A 41 -3.88 2.64 -10.64
CA LYS A 41 -3.96 1.22 -10.23
C LYS A 41 -4.14 1.06 -8.72
N ILE A 42 -3.67 2.03 -7.93
CA ILE A 42 -3.80 2.03 -6.47
C ILE A 42 -4.31 3.38 -5.96
N ARG A 43 -5.10 3.35 -4.89
CA ARG A 43 -5.58 4.56 -4.21
C ARG A 43 -4.47 5.17 -3.35
N SER A 44 -4.37 6.50 -3.38
CA SER A 44 -3.48 7.25 -2.49
C SER A 44 -4.16 8.52 -2.00
N VAL A 45 -3.88 8.91 -0.76
CA VAL A 45 -4.40 10.11 -0.13
C VAL A 45 -3.24 11.02 0.24
N SER A 46 -3.40 12.32 0.00
CA SER A 46 -2.41 13.33 0.42
C SER A 46 -2.93 14.00 1.68
N LEU A 47 -2.31 13.71 2.83
CA LEU A 47 -2.64 14.35 4.09
C LEU A 47 -1.86 15.66 4.20
N PRO A 48 -2.51 16.83 4.16
CA PRO A 48 -1.86 18.08 4.52
C PRO A 48 -1.48 18.01 6.00
N LEU A 49 -0.20 18.22 6.32
CA LEU A 49 0.23 18.31 7.69
C LEU A 49 0.17 19.79 8.10
N SER A 50 -0.66 20.11 9.09
CA SER A 50 -0.79 21.49 9.56
C SER A 50 0.58 22.01 10.02
N GLY A 51 1.03 23.13 9.43
CA GLY A 51 2.34 23.73 9.71
C GLY A 51 3.53 23.21 8.90
N ARG A 52 3.38 22.23 7.98
CA ARG A 52 4.46 21.83 7.04
C ARG A 52 4.11 22.12 5.59
N LYS A 53 5.07 22.68 4.84
CA LYS A 53 4.95 22.97 3.39
C LYS A 53 4.71 21.74 2.51
N ARG A 54 4.96 20.52 3.00
CA ARG A 54 4.76 19.27 2.25
C ARG A 54 3.88 18.33 3.05
N GLY A 55 2.72 17.99 2.49
CA GLY A 55 1.84 16.94 3.01
C GLY A 55 2.48 15.55 2.88
N ARG A 56 2.01 14.60 3.69
CA ARG A 56 2.44 13.20 3.60
C ARG A 56 1.45 12.45 2.72
N ARG A 57 1.97 11.74 1.70
CA ARG A 57 1.14 10.84 0.89
C ARG A 57 1.11 9.46 1.55
N LEU A 58 -0.10 8.96 1.78
CA LEU A 58 -0.36 7.60 2.22
C LEU A 58 -1.00 6.82 1.07
N PHE A 59 -0.73 5.52 1.04
CA PHE A 59 -1.24 4.59 0.04
C PHE A 59 -2.20 3.61 0.72
N ASP A 60 -3.29 3.31 0.03
CA ASP A 60 -4.28 2.35 0.48
C ASP A 60 -3.73 0.92 0.29
N CYS A 61 -3.50 0.22 1.40
CA CYS A 61 -2.90 -1.11 1.37
C CYS A 61 -3.88 -2.16 0.83
N ALA A 62 -5.19 -1.97 1.01
CA ALA A 62 -6.20 -2.87 0.46
C ALA A 62 -6.25 -2.75 -1.07
N SER A 63 -6.13 -1.53 -1.60
CA SER A 63 -6.05 -1.27 -3.04
C SER A 63 -4.79 -1.89 -3.66
N ILE A 64 -3.63 -1.78 -2.99
CA ILE A 64 -2.38 -2.43 -3.44
C ILE A 64 -2.58 -3.96 -3.48
N ARG A 65 -3.10 -4.55 -2.40
CA ARG A 65 -3.32 -6.00 -2.31
C ARG A 65 -4.29 -6.50 -3.38
N ARG A 66 -5.37 -5.76 -3.64
CA ARG A 66 -6.33 -6.08 -4.72
C ARG A 66 -5.64 -6.06 -6.08
N HIS A 67 -4.78 -5.08 -6.35
CA HIS A 67 -4.02 -5.02 -7.59
C HIS A 67 -3.06 -6.20 -7.75
N LEU A 68 -2.31 -6.54 -6.69
CA LEU A 68 -1.38 -7.69 -6.70
C LEU A 68 -2.13 -9.03 -6.89
N ASN A 69 -3.26 -9.22 -6.23
CA ASN A 69 -4.10 -10.41 -6.43
C ASN A 69 -4.64 -10.50 -7.85
N SER A 70 -5.04 -9.38 -8.45
CA SER A 70 -5.47 -9.35 -9.85
C SER A 70 -4.34 -9.73 -10.80
N LEU A 71 -3.10 -9.31 -10.54
CA LEU A 71 -1.93 -9.71 -11.32
C LEU A 71 -1.61 -11.20 -11.15
N ALA A 72 -1.71 -11.72 -9.91
CA ALA A 72 -1.48 -13.13 -9.63
C ALA A 72 -2.52 -14.04 -10.32
N GLN A 73 -3.78 -13.63 -10.37
CA GLN A 73 -4.83 -14.34 -11.09
C GLN A 73 -4.65 -14.26 -12.61
N ALA A 74 -4.25 -13.10 -13.15
CA ALA A 74 -3.96 -12.95 -14.57
C ALA A 74 -2.74 -13.78 -15.02
N GLY A 75 -1.80 -14.04 -14.11
CA GLY A 75 -0.61 -14.86 -14.34
C GLY A 75 -0.79 -16.35 -14.09
N GLN A 76 -1.96 -16.84 -13.65
CA GLN A 76 -2.20 -18.27 -13.57
C GLN A 76 -2.41 -18.84 -14.99
N PRO A 77 -1.53 -19.73 -15.48
CA PRO A 77 -1.94 -20.61 -16.57
C PRO A 77 -3.11 -21.44 -16.05
N LEU A 78 -4.20 -21.48 -16.81
CA LEU A 78 -5.33 -22.36 -16.55
C LEU A 78 -4.78 -23.77 -16.27
N PRO A 79 -5.22 -24.46 -15.19
CA PRO A 79 -4.85 -25.86 -15.03
C PRO A 79 -5.25 -26.61 -16.30
N PRO A 80 -4.44 -27.54 -16.82
CA PRO A 80 -4.85 -28.35 -17.96
C PRO A 80 -6.15 -29.06 -17.58
N SER A 81 -7.22 -28.73 -18.28
CA SER A 81 -8.48 -29.47 -18.19
C SER A 81 -8.18 -30.90 -18.62
N PHE A 82 -8.17 -31.82 -17.66
CA PHE A 82 -8.14 -33.26 -17.91
C PHE A 82 -9.57 -33.79 -18.07
#